data_AF-A0A6I1N8X4-F1
#
_entry.id   AF-A0A6I1N8X4-F1
#
_cell.length_a   1.000
_cell.length_b   1.000
_cell.length_c   1.000
_cell.angle_alpha   90.00
_cell.angle_beta   90.00
_cell.angle_gamma   90.00
#
_symmetry.space_group_name_H-M   'P 1'
#
loop_
_entity.id
_entity.type
_entity.pdbx_description
1 polymer ?
#
loop_
_entity_poly.entity_id
_entity_poly.type
_entity_poly.pdbx_seq_one_letter_code
_entity_poly.pdbx_strand_id
1 'polypeptide(L)' 'MANKALATRQKKQVTPTRVPPSPPPRNPVAVAAKARAGGAGPHAKPQSTERQAAKRLLAKIDPKADPDQS' A
#
# COMPACT_ATOMS: atom_id res chain seq x y z
N MET A 1 39.87 2.95 20.14
CA MET A 1 38.45 2.54 20.09
C MET A 1 37.56 3.79 20.13
N ALA A 2 37.16 4.31 18.96
CA ALA A 2 36.50 5.62 18.85
C ALA A 2 34.96 5.59 18.72
N ASN A 3 34.35 4.40 18.71
CA ASN A 3 32.90 4.26 18.42
C ASN A 3 32.05 3.88 19.63
N LYS A 4 32.59 3.95 20.87
CA LYS A 4 31.86 3.51 22.07
C LYS A 4 30.83 4.53 22.59
N ALA A 5 30.92 5.79 22.14
CA ALA A 5 30.01 6.86 22.55
C ALA A 5 28.69 6.93 21.73
N LEU A 6 28.63 6.30 20.55
CA LEU A 6 27.44 6.33 19.69
C LEU A 6 26.42 5.22 20.01
N ALA A 7 26.82 4.18 20.75
CA ALA A 7 25.99 3.00 21.00
C ALA A 7 24.90 3.21 22.07
N THR A 8 24.98 4.26 22.90
CA THR A 8 24.04 4.52 24.00
C THR A 8 22.94 5.53 23.67
N ARG A 9 22.85 6.02 22.42
CA ARG A 9 21.75 6.89 22.02
C ARG A 9 20.47 6.09 21.84
N GLN A 10 19.69 5.98 22.91
CA GLN A 10 18.30 5.55 22.84
C GLN A 10 17.55 6.54 21.94
N LYS A 11 17.13 6.11 20.74
CA LYS A 11 16.28 6.92 19.87
C LYS A 11 15.00 7.24 20.65
N LYS A 12 14.68 8.52 20.79
CA LYS A 12 13.36 8.97 21.27
C LYS A 12 12.33 8.37 20.31
N GLN A 13 11.60 7.35 20.75
CA GLN A 13 10.48 6.82 20.01
C GLN A 13 9.36 7.87 20.11
N VAL A 14 9.14 8.60 19.03
CA VAL A 14 7.96 9.46 18.90
C VAL A 14 6.80 8.51 18.67
N THR A 15 6.04 8.21 19.72
CA THR A 15 4.75 7.54 19.58
C THR A 15 3.91 8.43 18.68
N PRO A 16 3.45 7.96 17.50
CA PRO A 16 2.61 8.77 16.64
C PRO A 16 1.31 9.03 17.40
N THR A 17 1.12 10.26 17.88
CA THR A 17 -0.15 10.70 18.47
C THR A 17 -1.22 10.43 17.42
N ARG A 18 -2.10 9.46 17.68
CA ARG A 18 -3.19 9.10 16.77
C ARG A 18 -4.13 10.30 16.70
N VAL A 19 -3.95 11.14 15.68
CA VAL A 19 -4.83 12.27 15.43
C VAL A 19 -6.22 11.71 15.14
N PRO A 20 -7.25 12.06 15.93
CA PRO A 20 -8.60 11.60 15.65
C PRO A 20 -9.04 12.14 14.27
N PRO A 21 -9.80 11.37 13.48
CA PRO A 21 -10.26 11.82 12.19
C PRO A 21 -11.13 13.07 12.34
N SER A 22 -10.83 14.10 11.55
CA SER A 22 -11.62 15.34 11.52
C SER A 22 -13.08 15.07 11.16
N PRO A 23 -14.05 15.75 11.79
CA PRO A 23 -15.48 15.58 11.49
C PRO A 23 -15.78 15.84 10.01
N PRO A 24 -16.82 15.19 9.45
CA PRO A 24 -17.19 15.39 8.05
C PRO A 24 -17.58 16.85 7.79
N PRO A 25 -17.22 17.40 6.61
CA PRO A 25 -17.57 18.78 6.28
C PRO A 25 -19.09 18.93 6.21
N ARG A 26 -19.63 19.94 6.89
CA ARG A 26 -21.07 20.24 6.94
C ARG A 26 -21.60 20.83 5.62
N ASN A 27 -20.71 21.16 4.69
CA ASN A 27 -21.06 21.76 3.41
C ASN A 27 -21.20 20.67 2.32
N PRO A 28 -22.36 20.53 1.66
CA PRO A 28 -22.58 19.52 0.62
C PRO A 28 -21.61 19.64 -0.57
N VAL A 29 -21.17 20.85 -0.90
CA VAL A 29 -20.16 21.09 -1.95
C VAL A 29 -18.81 20.53 -1.55
N ALA A 30 -18.42 20.66 -0.28
CA ALA A 30 -17.17 20.11 0.24
C ALA A 30 -17.22 18.58 0.35
N VAL A 31 -18.40 18.00 0.61
CA VAL A 31 -18.61 16.54 0.54
C VAL A 31 -18.42 16.05 -0.89
N ALA A 32 -19.04 16.71 -1.88
CA ALA A 32 -18.87 16.36 -3.29
C ALA A 32 -17.42 16.56 -3.78
N ALA A 33 -16.76 17.63 -3.35
CA ALA A 33 -15.35 17.88 -3.65
C ALA A 33 -14.43 16.85 -2.99
N LYS A 34 -14.69 16.43 -1.74
CA LYS A 34 -13.95 15.34 -1.09
C LYS A 34 -14.21 13.99 -1.75
N ALA A 35 -15.43 13.73 -2.20
CA ALA A 35 -15.76 12.53 -2.95
C ALA A 35 -15.09 12.52 -4.33
N ARG A 36 -14.85 13.69 -4.95
CA ARG A 36 -14.07 13.83 -6.20
C ARG A 36 -12.55 13.84 -5.97
N ALA A 37 -12.08 14.48 -4.90
CA ALA A 37 -10.66 14.51 -4.53
C ALA A 37 -10.19 13.15 -3.99
N GLY A 38 -11.07 12.42 -3.30
CA GLY A 38 -11.00 10.98 -3.06
C GLY A 38 -11.60 10.14 -4.19
N GLY A 39 -11.92 10.76 -5.33
CA GLY A 39 -12.64 10.22 -6.48
C GLY A 39 -11.82 10.19 -7.76
N ALA A 40 -10.51 10.46 -7.69
CA ALA A 40 -9.62 9.71 -8.54
C ALA A 40 -9.74 8.27 -8.07
N GLY A 41 -10.63 7.50 -8.74
CA GLY A 41 -10.77 6.08 -8.50
C GLY A 41 -9.42 5.36 -8.61
N PRO A 42 -9.37 4.04 -8.36
CA PRO A 42 -8.12 3.29 -8.44
C PRO A 42 -7.40 3.64 -9.75
N HIS A 43 -6.16 4.14 -9.65
CA HIS A 43 -5.40 4.54 -10.82
C HIS A 43 -5.41 3.39 -11.82
N ALA A 44 -5.88 3.65 -13.05
CA ALA A 44 -5.93 2.64 -14.10
C ALA A 44 -4.53 2.08 -14.26
N LYS A 45 -4.36 0.78 -13.98
CA LYS A 45 -3.04 0.17 -14.07
C LYS A 45 -2.68 0.03 -15.56
N PRO A 46 -1.42 0.29 -15.94
CA PRO A 46 -1.00 0.08 -17.32
C PRO A 46 -1.11 -1.42 -17.67
N GLN A 47 -1.31 -1.73 -18.94
CA GLN A 47 -1.40 -3.12 -19.44
C GLN A 47 -0.20 -4.00 -19.01
N SER A 48 0.96 -3.40 -18.70
CA SER A 48 2.13 -4.13 -18.21
C SER A 48 1.88 -4.86 -16.88
N THR A 49 0.99 -4.36 -16.02
CA THR A 49 0.71 -5.00 -14.73
C THR A 49 -0.03 -6.31 -14.90
N GLU A 50 -0.94 -6.40 -15.86
CA GLU A 50 -1.66 -7.63 -16.18
C GLU A 50 -0.70 -8.67 -16.75
N ARG A 51 0.19 -8.25 -17.67
CA ARG A 51 1.24 -9.12 -18.23
C ARG A 51 2.18 -9.66 -17.14
N GLN A 52 2.59 -8.83 -16.19
CA GLN A 52 3.45 -9.26 -15.09
C GLN A 52 2.73 -10.21 -14.14
N ALA A 53 1.44 -9.98 -13.86
CA ALA A 53 0.64 -10.90 -13.07
C ALA A 53 0.54 -12.27 -13.75
N ALA A 54 0.21 -12.30 -15.05
CA ALA A 54 0.17 -13.53 -15.84
C ALA A 54 1.52 -14.26 -15.84
N LYS A 55 2.63 -13.54 -16.02
CA LYS A 55 3.98 -14.14 -15.97
C LYS A 55 4.27 -14.78 -14.60
N ARG A 56 3.86 -14.15 -13.50
CA ARG A 56 4.02 -14.71 -12.15
C ARG A 56 3.15 -15.94 -11.92
N LEU A 57 1.95 -15.99 -12.52
CA LEU A 57 1.10 -17.17 -12.45
C LEU A 57 1.73 -18.34 -13.22
N LEU A 58 2.22 -18.10 -14.43
CA LEU A 58 2.92 -19.12 -15.23
C LEU A 58 4.17 -19.66 -14.52
N ALA A 59 4.94 -18.80 -13.85
CA ALA A 59 6.13 -19.21 -13.11
C ALA A 59 5.83 -20.09 -11.88
N LYS A 60 4.58 -20.11 -11.40
CA LYS A 60 4.14 -20.96 -10.29
C LYS A 60 3.57 -22.30 -10.74
N ILE A 61 3.27 -22.44 -12.03
CA ILE A 61 2.74 -23.68 -12.58
C ILE A 61 3.92 -24.60 -12.85
N ASP A 62 3.93 -25.76 -12.19
CA ASP A 62 4.87 -26.83 -12.52
C ASP A 62 4.41 -27.45 -13.85
N PRO A 63 5.23 -27.40 -14.92
CA PRO A 63 4.86 -27.88 -16.25
C PRO A 63 4.72 -29.40 -16.35
N LYS A 64 4.88 -30.10 -15.22
CA LYS A 64 4.82 -31.57 -15.09
C LYS A 64 3.66 -32.05 -14.24
N ALA A 65 2.89 -31.14 -13.63
CA ALA A 65 1.71 -31.48 -12.85
C ALA A 65 0.52 -31.59 -13.81
N ASP A 66 -0.01 -32.80 -13.99
CA ASP A 66 -1.24 -33.02 -14.75
C ASP A 66 -2.42 -32.37 -14.02
N PRO A 67 -3.23 -31.54 -14.69
CA PRO A 67 -4.36 -30.83 -14.09
C PRO A 67 -5.55 -31.73 -13.71
N ASP A 68 -5.52 -33.01 -14.09
CA ASP A 68 -6.60 -33.99 -13.85
C ASP A 68 -6.37 -34.87 -12.59
N GLN A 69 -5.36 -34.56 -11.76
CA GLN A 69 -4.96 -35.36 -10.58
C GLN A 69 -5.12 -34.61 -9.25
N SER A 70 -6.04 -33.64 -9.15
CA SER A 70 -6.36 -32.93 -7.88
C SER A 70 -7.84 -32.95 -7.54
#